data_AF-A0A9D8KP26-F1
#
_entry.id   AF-A0A9D8KP26-F1
#
_cell.length_a   1.000
_cell.length_b   1.000
_cell.length_c   1.000
_cell.angle_alpha   90.00
_cell.angle_beta   90.00
_cell.angle_gamma   90.00
#
_symmetry.space_group_name_H-M   'P 1'
#
loop_
_entity.id
_entity.type
_entity.pdbx_description
1 polymer ?
#
loop_
_entity_poly.entity_id
_entity_poly.type
_entity_poly.pdbx_seq_one_letter_code
_entity_poly.pdbx_strand_id
1 'polypeptide(L)'
;WAKSNLAPGSTVLSDGLACFNAVTDAGCVHQPTVVAGRKPKDLPEFKWVNTVLGNLKTSFSGCYHALAFRKYGAQYLAAFTYRFNRRFDLSTLNERLLVAAVVCAPRPQRSIRAADAHC
;
A
#
# COMPACT_ATOMS: atom_id res chain seq x y z
N TRP A 1 -10.26 -5.73 22.67
CA TRP A 1 -10.39 -5.38 21.24
C TRP A 1 -11.14 -6.45 20.46
N ALA A 2 -10.67 -7.71 20.40
CA ALA A 2 -11.29 -8.77 19.58
C ALA A 2 -12.79 -8.95 19.86
N LYS A 3 -13.20 -9.13 21.13
CA LYS A 3 -14.62 -9.22 21.54
C LYS A 3 -15.49 -8.00 21.15
N SER A 4 -14.88 -6.83 20.96
CA SER A 4 -15.59 -5.59 20.66
C SER A 4 -15.65 -5.28 19.15
N ASN A 5 -14.81 -5.91 18.33
CA ASN A 5 -14.63 -5.56 16.92
C ASN A 5 -14.79 -6.74 15.96
N LEU A 6 -14.76 -7.97 16.47
CA LEU A 6 -14.93 -9.19 15.68
C LEU A 6 -16.22 -9.89 16.09
N ALA A 7 -16.99 -10.32 15.09
CA ALA A 7 -18.13 -11.18 15.33
C ALA A 7 -17.65 -12.59 15.70
N PRO A 8 -18.22 -13.26 16.71
CA PRO A 8 -17.96 -14.67 16.98
C PRO A 8 -18.15 -15.52 15.71
N GLY A 9 -17.29 -16.50 15.51
CA GLY A 9 -17.25 -17.33 14.30
C GLY A 9 -16.46 -16.71 13.13
N SER A 10 -15.97 -15.46 13.23
CA SER A 10 -15.11 -14.87 12.19
C SER A 10 -13.78 -15.62 12.07
N THR A 11 -13.27 -15.76 10.85
CA THR A 11 -11.91 -16.27 10.59
C THR A 11 -10.91 -15.12 10.58
N VAL A 12 -9.96 -15.15 11.50
CA VAL A 12 -8.84 -14.21 11.59
C VAL A 12 -7.63 -14.82 10.90
N LEU A 13 -7.24 -14.25 9.76
CA LEU A 13 -5.99 -14.56 9.05
C LEU A 13 -4.90 -13.60 9.54
N SER A 14 -3.85 -14.12 10.16
CA SER A 14 -2.71 -13.31 10.61
C SER A 14 -1.41 -14.10 10.58
N ASP A 15 -0.30 -13.52 11.04
CA ASP A 15 0.90 -14.30 11.32
C ASP A 15 0.74 -15.18 12.58
N GLY A 16 1.78 -15.95 12.90
CA GLY A 16 1.80 -16.82 14.08
C GLY A 16 2.19 -16.12 15.38
N LEU A 17 2.06 -14.79 15.48
CA LEU A 17 2.41 -14.08 16.71
C LEU A 17 1.44 -14.42 17.84
N ALA A 18 1.98 -14.69 19.03
CA ALA A 18 1.19 -15.20 20.17
C ALA A 18 0.06 -14.25 20.62
N CYS A 19 0.14 -12.96 20.32
CA CYS A 19 -0.92 -12.01 20.64
C CYS A 19 -2.25 -12.30 19.93
N PHE A 20 -2.22 -13.02 18.80
CA PHE A 20 -3.43 -13.39 18.07
C PHE A 20 -4.17 -14.58 18.68
N ASN A 21 -3.57 -15.31 19.62
CA ASN A 21 -4.28 -16.37 20.37
C ASN A 21 -5.51 -15.80 21.10
N ALA A 22 -5.47 -14.54 21.55
CA ALA A 22 -6.60 -13.91 22.24
C ALA A 22 -7.87 -13.75 21.36
N VAL A 23 -7.80 -13.98 20.05
CA VAL A 23 -8.99 -13.96 19.17
C VAL A 23 -9.82 -15.25 19.31
N THR A 24 -9.22 -16.38 19.68
CA THR A 24 -9.97 -17.62 19.95
C THR A 24 -10.78 -17.50 21.24
N ASP A 25 -10.26 -16.79 22.24
CA ASP A 25 -10.99 -16.41 23.47
C ASP A 25 -12.20 -15.49 23.19
N ALA A 26 -12.23 -14.85 22.02
CA ALA A 26 -13.36 -14.06 21.53
C ALA A 26 -14.34 -14.87 20.66
N GLY A 27 -14.16 -16.20 20.57
CA GLY A 27 -14.99 -17.09 19.76
C GLY A 27 -14.69 -17.02 18.26
N CYS A 28 -13.56 -16.44 17.84
CA CYS A 28 -13.13 -16.43 16.44
C CYS A 28 -12.25 -17.65 16.13
N VAL A 29 -12.12 -17.98 14.85
CA VAL A 29 -11.17 -18.99 14.36
C VAL A 29 -9.88 -18.30 13.95
N HIS A 30 -8.75 -18.65 14.57
CA HIS A 30 -7.45 -18.13 14.16
C HIS A 30 -6.82 -19.09 13.14
N GLN A 31 -6.46 -18.56 11.97
CA GLN A 31 -5.75 -19.30 10.94
C GLN A 31 -4.41 -18.59 10.65
N PRO A 32 -3.33 -18.99 11.34
CA PRO A 32 -2.03 -18.36 11.20
C PRO A 32 -1.29 -18.77 9.93
N THR A 33 -0.70 -17.81 9.24
CA THR A 33 0.25 -18.02 8.13
C THR A 33 1.68 -17.76 8.62
N VAL A 34 2.37 -18.81 9.08
CA VAL A 34 3.75 -18.69 9.60
C VAL A 34 4.78 -18.76 8.49
N VAL A 35 5.53 -17.68 8.25
CA VAL A 35 6.44 -17.63 7.09
C VAL A 35 7.65 -18.57 7.24
N ALA A 36 8.14 -18.87 8.46
CA ALA A 36 9.12 -19.93 8.81
C ALA A 36 10.06 -20.45 7.69
N GLY A 37 10.77 -19.56 6.98
CA GLY A 37 11.71 -19.93 5.91
C GLY A 37 11.08 -20.27 4.54
N ARG A 38 9.76 -20.27 4.42
CA ARG A 38 9.03 -20.33 3.15
C ARG A 38 9.37 -19.10 2.30
N LYS A 39 9.62 -19.30 1.01
CA LYS A 39 9.87 -18.17 0.11
C LYS A 39 8.54 -17.49 -0.19
N PRO A 40 8.52 -16.19 -0.53
CA PRO A 40 7.28 -15.49 -0.86
C PRO A 40 6.46 -16.12 -2.00
N LYS A 41 7.11 -16.89 -2.89
CA LYS A 41 6.46 -17.66 -3.96
C LYS A 41 5.70 -18.91 -3.45
N ASP A 42 6.04 -19.39 -2.27
CA ASP A 42 5.45 -20.59 -1.63
C ASP A 42 4.24 -20.21 -0.76
N LEU A 43 3.85 -18.93 -0.77
CA LEU A 43 2.77 -18.34 0.02
C LEU A 43 1.75 -17.69 -0.92
N PRO A 44 0.73 -18.44 -1.37
CA PRO A 44 -0.29 -17.90 -2.29
C PRO A 44 -1.02 -16.69 -1.73
N GLU A 45 -1.11 -16.55 -0.41
CA GLU A 45 -1.68 -15.40 0.30
C GLU A 45 -0.97 -14.08 -0.06
N PHE A 46 0.32 -14.15 -0.37
CA PHE A 46 1.12 -12.98 -0.75
C PHE A 46 1.24 -12.78 -2.26
N LYS A 47 0.63 -13.63 -3.10
CA LYS A 47 0.77 -13.55 -4.55
C LYS A 47 0.48 -12.15 -5.08
N TRP A 48 -0.69 -11.60 -4.76
CA TRP A 48 -1.10 -10.27 -5.26
C TRP A 48 -0.29 -9.15 -4.63
N VAL A 49 0.05 -9.24 -3.35
CA VAL A 49 0.92 -8.25 -2.68
C VAL A 49 2.28 -8.19 -3.37
N ASN A 50 2.88 -9.35 -3.65
CA ASN A 50 4.15 -9.45 -4.36
C ASN A 50 4.04 -8.94 -5.80
N THR A 51 2.91 -9.18 -6.49
CA THR A 51 2.67 -8.61 -7.82
C THR A 51 2.62 -7.08 -7.76
N VAL A 52 1.91 -6.48 -6.80
CA VAL A 52 1.84 -5.02 -6.64
C VAL A 52 3.22 -4.44 -6.31
N LEU A 53 3.97 -5.06 -5.40
CA LEU A 53 5.34 -4.65 -5.08
C LEU A 53 6.29 -4.80 -6.28
N GLY A 54 6.13 -5.85 -7.08
CA GLY A 54 6.85 -6.03 -8.34
C GLY A 54 6.57 -4.89 -9.30
N ASN A 55 5.30 -4.57 -9.54
CA ASN A 55 4.89 -3.45 -10.40
C ASN A 55 5.42 -2.10 -9.89
N LEU A 56 5.43 -1.89 -8.58
CA LEU A 56 6.00 -0.68 -7.97
C LEU A 56 7.50 -0.56 -8.27
N LYS A 57 8.26 -1.64 -8.05
CA LYS A 57 9.70 -1.68 -8.36
C LYS A 57 9.96 -1.43 -9.84
N THR A 58 9.24 -2.12 -10.73
CA THR A 58 9.37 -1.92 -12.18
C THR A 58 9.02 -0.49 -12.58
N SER A 59 7.97 0.10 -12.02
CA SER A 59 7.63 1.51 -12.28
C SER A 59 8.74 2.45 -11.83
N PHE A 60 9.39 2.21 -10.69
CA PHE A 60 10.49 3.04 -10.22
C PHE A 60 11.72 2.90 -11.12
N SER A 61 12.13 1.69 -11.43
CA SER A 61 13.27 1.42 -12.31
C SER A 61 13.06 1.93 -13.73
N GLY A 62 11.82 1.92 -14.24
CA GLY A 62 11.50 2.39 -15.59
C GLY A 62 11.36 3.91 -15.71
N CYS A 63 10.91 4.60 -14.66
CA CYS A 63 10.63 6.04 -14.72
C CYS A 63 11.78 6.93 -14.21
N TYR A 64 12.67 6.41 -13.36
CA TYR A 64 13.68 7.23 -12.69
C TYR A 64 15.08 6.69 -12.94
N HIS A 65 15.96 7.54 -13.49
CA HIS A 65 17.38 7.20 -13.65
C HIS A 65 18.13 7.11 -12.31
N ALA A 66 17.74 7.95 -11.33
CA ALA A 66 18.22 7.91 -9.96
C ALA A 66 17.04 8.06 -8.98
N LEU A 67 16.97 7.18 -7.98
CA LEU A 67 15.88 7.17 -7.01
C LEU A 67 16.28 7.90 -5.71
N ALA A 68 15.96 9.19 -5.63
CA ALA A 68 16.17 9.98 -4.42
C ALA A 68 15.04 9.78 -3.39
N PHE A 69 14.83 8.53 -2.94
CA PHE A 69 13.66 8.14 -2.14
C PHE A 69 13.54 8.92 -0.82
N ARG A 70 14.67 9.25 -0.17
CA ARG A 70 14.65 10.06 1.06
C ARG A 70 14.02 11.45 0.84
N LYS A 71 14.20 12.03 -0.35
CA LYS A 71 13.68 13.35 -0.70
C LYS A 71 12.26 13.28 -1.27
N TYR A 72 12.00 12.34 -2.17
CA TYR A 72 10.78 12.30 -2.97
C TYR A 72 9.89 11.07 -2.75
N GLY A 73 10.15 10.26 -1.71
CA GLY A 73 9.46 8.99 -1.48
C GLY A 73 7.94 9.11 -1.42
N ALA A 74 7.44 10.15 -0.76
CA ALA A 74 6.00 10.43 -0.70
C ALA A 74 5.41 10.71 -2.10
N GLN A 75 6.09 11.52 -2.92
CA GLN A 75 5.66 11.84 -4.28
C GLN A 75 5.72 10.61 -5.19
N TYR A 76 6.75 9.78 -5.07
CA TYR A 76 6.89 8.54 -5.84
C TYR A 76 5.74 7.58 -5.53
N LEU A 77 5.43 7.37 -4.25
CA LEU A 77 4.31 6.50 -3.83
C LEU A 77 2.95 7.10 -4.21
N ALA A 78 2.76 8.42 -4.09
CA ALA A 78 1.54 9.09 -4.52
C ALA A 78 1.32 8.94 -6.04
N ALA A 79 2.38 9.09 -6.84
CA ALA A 79 2.31 8.96 -8.28
C ALA A 79 2.04 7.50 -8.70
N PHE A 80 2.61 6.51 -8.00
CA PHE A 80 2.29 5.10 -8.23
C PHE A 80 0.84 4.78 -7.87
N THR A 81 0.40 5.14 -6.67
CA THR A 81 -0.98 4.89 -6.20
C THR A 81 -2.02 5.55 -7.09
N TYR A 82 -1.76 6.77 -7.58
CA TYR A 82 -2.64 7.47 -8.52
C TYR A 82 -2.88 6.66 -9.80
N ARG A 83 -1.82 6.08 -10.38
CA ARG A 83 -1.88 5.23 -11.58
C ARG A 83 -2.47 3.86 -11.27
N PHE A 84 -2.04 3.22 -10.19
CA PHE A 84 -2.48 1.87 -9.80
C PHE A 84 -4.01 1.81 -9.57
N ASN A 85 -4.56 2.82 -8.91
CA ASN A 85 -6.01 2.91 -8.65
C ASN A 85 -6.83 3.17 -9.93
N ARG A 86 -6.20 3.55 -11.03
CA ARG A 86 -6.81 3.84 -12.34
C ARG A 86 -6.28 2.92 -13.45
N ARG A 87 -5.59 1.83 -13.08
CA ARG A 87 -4.83 0.97 -14.01
C ARG A 87 -5.66 0.32 -15.14
N PHE A 88 -6.98 0.31 -15.02
CA PHE A 88 -7.87 -0.24 -16.03
C PHE A 88 -8.26 0.77 -17.12
N ASP A 89 -7.99 2.05 -16.91
CA ASP A 89 -8.28 3.13 -17.86
C ASP A 89 -7.26 4.27 -17.67
N LEU A 90 -6.09 4.09 -18.27
CA LEU A 90 -4.94 4.99 -18.10
C LEU A 90 -5.04 6.24 -18.99
N SER A 91 -5.80 6.21 -20.08
CA SER A 91 -5.94 7.36 -20.99
C SER A 91 -6.59 8.56 -20.29
N THR A 92 -7.47 8.31 -19.32
CA THR A 92 -8.16 9.36 -18.55
C THR A 92 -7.30 10.00 -17.45
N LEU A 93 -6.05 9.56 -17.25
CA LEU A 93 -5.22 10.05 -16.14
C LEU A 93 -5.00 11.56 -16.17
N ASN A 94 -4.73 12.12 -17.35
CA ASN A 94 -4.39 13.53 -17.51
C ASN A 94 -5.63 14.41 -17.28
N GLU A 95 -6.76 14.05 -17.87
CA GLU A 95 -8.03 14.77 -17.70
C GLU A 95 -8.45 14.79 -16.23
N ARG A 96 -8.38 13.63 -15.55
CA ARG A 96 -8.74 13.53 -14.13
C ARG A 96 -7.77 14.30 -13.23
N LEU A 97 -6.49 14.36 -13.60
CA LEU A 97 -5.51 15.14 -12.85
C LEU A 97 -5.79 16.64 -13.01
N LEU A 98 -6.14 17.08 -14.22
CA LEU A 98 -6.52 18.47 -14.51
C LEU A 98 -7.76 18.87 -13.72
N VAL A 99 -8.82 18.03 -13.75
CA VAL A 99 -10.02 18.25 -12.93
C VAL A 99 -9.67 18.34 -11.45
N ALA A 100 -8.84 17.43 -10.93
CA ALA A 100 -8.41 17.47 -9.53
C ALA A 100 -7.61 18.73 -9.20
N ALA A 101 -6.75 19.21 -10.10
CA ALA A 101 -5.98 20.43 -9.92
C ALA A 101 -6.89 21.68 -9.88
N VAL A 102 -7.91 21.74 -10.74
CA VAL A 102 -8.87 22.85 -10.81
C VAL A 102 -9.78 22.89 -9.58
N VAL A 103 -10.21 21.74 -9.07
CA VAL A 103 -11.15 21.63 -7.93
C VAL A 103 -10.44 21.73 -6.57
N CYS A 104 -9.14 21.43 -6.51
CA CYS A 104 -8.38 21.49 -5.26
C CYS A 104 -8.28 22.93 -4.74
N ALA A 105 -8.42 23.11 -3.42
CA ALA A 105 -8.18 24.39 -2.78
C ALA A 105 -6.73 24.87 -3.03
N PRO A 106 -6.50 26.19 -3.18
CA PRO A 106 -5.16 26.73 -3.39
C PRO A 106 -4.16 26.23 -2.33
N ARG A 107 -3.02 25.72 -2.79
CA ARG A 107 -1.94 25.23 -1.92
C ARG A 107 -0.75 26.18 -1.99
N PRO A 108 -0.19 26.61 -0.83
CA PRO A 108 1.02 27.43 -0.81
C PRO A 108 2.18 26.72 -1.51
N GLN A 109 2.99 27.47 -2.26
CA GLN A 109 4.15 26.92 -2.98
C GLN A 109 5.07 26.10 -2.06
N ARG A 110 5.31 26.57 -0.82
CA ARG A 110 6.14 25.86 0.17
C ARG A 110 5.63 24.44 0.49
N SER A 111 4.30 24.22 0.45
CA SER A 111 3.72 22.90 0.70
C SER A 111 3.88 21.97 -0.51
N ILE A 112 3.75 22.53 -1.72
CA ILE A 112 3.93 21.77 -2.97
C ILE A 112 5.41 21.36 -3.11
N ARG A 113 6.32 22.27 -2.75
CA ARG A 113 7.77 22.09 -2.82
C ARG A 113 8.39 21.60 -1.51
N ALA A 114 7.60 21.02 -0.61
CA ALA A 114 8.12 20.59 0.70
C ALA A 114 9.30 19.61 0.58
N ALA A 115 9.31 18.75 -0.44
CA ALA A 115 10.44 17.86 -0.73
C ALA A 115 11.71 18.61 -1.17
N ASP A 116 11.60 19.80 -1.75
CA ASP A 116 12.76 20.60 -2.18
C ASP A 116 13.38 21.43 -1.05
N ALA A 117 12.65 21.64 0.06
CA ALA A 117 13.08 22.49 1.16
C ALA A 117 14.11 21.83 2.09
N HIS A 118 14.25 20.50 2.04
CA HIS A 118 15.16 19.72 2.88
C HIS A 118 16.43 19.26 2.13
N CYS A 119 17.04 20.18 1.37
CA CYS A 119 18.35 19.99 0.76
C CYS A 119 19.44 20.63 1.61
#